data_AF-A0A651PEV4-F1
#
_entry.id   AF-A0A651PEV4-F1
#
_cell.length_a   1.000
_cell.length_b   1.000
_cell.length_c   1.000
_cell.angle_alpha   90.00
_cell.angle_beta   90.00
_cell.angle_gamma   90.00
#
_symmetry.space_group_name_H-M   'P 1'
#
loop_
_entity.id
_entity.type
_entity.pdbx_description
1 polymer ?
#
loop_
_entity_poly.entity_id
_entity_poly.type
_entity_poly.pdbx_seq_one_letter_code
_entity_poly.pdbx_strand_id
1 'polypeptide(L)'
;LIDECWRGRRWVVETDIASCFSAIPHEGLMEAVEERICDQPVLKLLRAMLRAGVMEDGQVRREASGTAQGGVISPVMCNVYLHR
;
A
#
# COMPACT_ATOMS: atom_id res chain seq x y z
N LEU A 1 23.97 -24.48 -3.26
CA LEU A 1 22.71 -23.98 -2.67
C LEU A 1 22.62 -22.46 -2.66
N ILE A 2 23.30 -21.70 -1.78
CA ILE A 2 23.20 -20.21 -1.81
C ILE A 2 23.85 -19.64 -3.09
N ASP A 3 25.00 -20.18 -3.50
CA ASP A 3 25.77 -19.67 -4.65
C ASP A 3 25.10 -19.92 -6.02
N GLU A 4 24.33 -21.01 -6.15
CA GLU A 4 23.52 -21.30 -7.35
C GLU A 4 22.31 -20.38 -7.48
N CYS A 5 21.66 -20.06 -6.36
CA CYS A 5 20.44 -19.25 -6.32
C CYS A 5 20.70 -17.80 -6.78
N TRP A 6 21.91 -17.29 -6.54
CA TRP A 6 22.32 -15.93 -6.89
C TRP A 6 23.16 -15.84 -8.17
N ARG A 7 23.43 -16.97 -8.86
CA ARG A 7 24.28 -17.04 -10.07
C ARG A 7 25.61 -16.29 -9.92
N GLY A 8 26.28 -16.42 -8.77
CA GLY A 8 27.55 -15.75 -8.50
C GLY A 8 27.48 -14.24 -8.23
N ARG A 9 26.28 -13.65 -8.04
CA ARG A 9 26.14 -12.27 -7.58
C ARG A 9 26.42 -12.18 -6.07
N ARG A 10 27.42 -11.37 -5.70
CA ARG A 10 27.94 -11.22 -4.32
C ARG A 10 27.45 -9.96 -3.60
N TRP A 11 26.58 -9.18 -4.23
CA TRP A 11 26.09 -7.91 -3.70
C TRP A 11 24.59 -8.00 -3.47
N VAL A 12 24.17 -7.59 -2.27
CA VAL A 12 22.76 -7.49 -1.87
C VAL A 12 22.50 -6.02 -1.55
N VAL A 13 21.39 -5.49 -2.06
CA VAL A 13 20.89 -4.17 -1.69
C VAL A 13 19.69 -4.39 -0.78
N GLU A 14 19.81 -3.95 0.45
CA GLU A 14 18.71 -3.97 1.41
C GLU A 14 17.99 -2.62 1.35
N THR A 15 16.72 -2.64 0.98
CA THR A 15 15.87 -1.45 0.95
C THR A 15 14.66 -1.72 1.83
N ASP A 16 14.46 -0.89 2.85
CA ASP A 16 13.27 -0.92 3.69
C ASP A 16 12.38 0.29 3.39
N ILE A 17 11.07 0.09 3.44
CA ILE A 17 10.08 1.16 3.28
C ILE A 17 9.27 1.22 4.58
N ALA A 18 9.72 2.06 5.51
CA ALA A 18 9.00 2.33 6.74
C ALA A 18 7.59 2.84 6.42
N SER A 19 6.57 2.24 7.05
CA SER A 19 5.17 2.64 6.87
C SER A 19 4.77 2.74 5.39
N CYS A 20 5.17 1.76 4.56
CA CYS A 20 4.94 1.70 3.11
C CYS A 20 3.53 2.14 2.68
N PHE A 21 2.49 1.66 3.37
CA PHE A 21 1.12 2.03 3.07
C PHE A 21 0.80 3.51 3.33
N SER A 22 1.37 4.06 4.40
CA SER A 22 1.22 5.47 4.75
C SER A 22 1.96 6.38 3.77
N ALA A 23 3.08 5.89 3.22
CA ALA A 23 3.93 6.63 2.29
C ALA A 23 3.37 6.67 0.85
N ILE A 24 2.49 5.73 0.47
CA ILE A 24 1.92 5.66 -0.88
C ILE A 24 0.80 6.71 -1.06
N PRO A 25 0.84 7.54 -2.12
CA PRO A 25 -0.24 8.46 -2.45
C PRO A 25 -1.56 7.73 -2.73
N HIS A 26 -2.66 8.17 -2.14
CA HIS A 26 -3.98 7.52 -2.30
C HIS A 26 -4.45 7.50 -3.75
N GLU A 27 -4.16 8.55 -4.53
CA GLU A 27 -4.53 8.61 -5.95
C GLU A 27 -3.78 7.56 -6.77
N GLY A 28 -2.46 7.47 -6.60
CA GLY A 28 -1.64 6.45 -7.28
C GLY A 28 -2.00 5.02 -6.87
N LEU A 29 -2.39 4.81 -5.61
CA LEU A 29 -2.91 3.53 -5.15
C LEU A 29 -4.24 3.16 -5.83
N MET A 30 -5.16 4.11 -5.96
CA MET A 30 -6.43 3.89 -6.63
C MET A 30 -6.26 3.62 -8.12
N GLU A 31 -5.35 4.31 -8.81
CA GLU A 31 -5.02 4.01 -10.20
C GLU A 31 -4.49 2.58 -10.37
N ALA A 32 -3.58 2.14 -9.50
CA ALA A 32 -3.02 0.78 -9.54
C ALA A 32 -4.09 -0.31 -9.35
N VAL A 33 -5.13 -0.01 -8.56
CA VAL A 33 -6.27 -0.91 -8.36
C VAL A 33 -7.21 -0.89 -9.57
N GLU A 34 -7.47 0.29 -10.15
CA GLU A 34 -8.36 0.48 -11.29
C GLU A 34 -7.85 -0.17 -12.58
N GLU A 35 -6.53 -0.36 -12.70
CA GLU A 35 -5.93 -1.17 -13.77
C GLU A 35 -6.34 -2.65 -13.73
N ARG A 36 -6.71 -3.17 -12.55
CA ARG A 36 -7.02 -4.60 -12.34
C ARG A 36 -8.48 -4.86 -11.98
N ILE A 37 -9.20 -3.88 -11.45
CA ILE A 37 -10.58 -4.03 -10.95
C ILE A 37 -11.47 -2.96 -11.57
N CYS A 38 -12.56 -3.37 -12.22
CA CYS A 38 -13.57 -2.48 -12.82
C CYS A 38 -14.87 -2.34 -11.99
N ASP A 39 -15.00 -3.08 -10.89
CA ASP A 39 -16.19 -3.10 -10.03
C ASP A 39 -16.37 -1.76 -9.28
N GLN A 40 -17.38 -0.99 -9.68
CA GLN A 40 -17.64 0.35 -9.16
C GLN A 40 -18.03 0.38 -7.67
N PRO A 41 -18.92 -0.50 -7.17
CA PRO A 41 -19.14 -0.66 -5.73
C PRO A 41 -17.86 -0.90 -4.92
N VAL A 42 -16.99 -1.80 -5.37
CA VAL A 42 -15.72 -2.11 -4.68
C VAL A 42 -14.79 -0.91 -4.68
N LEU A 43 -14.62 -0.24 -5.83
CA LEU A 43 -13.78 0.95 -5.93
C LEU A 43 -14.30 2.10 -5.03
N LYS A 44 -15.61 2.27 -4.93
CA LYS A 44 -16.22 3.25 -4.01
C LYS A 44 -15.95 2.90 -2.55
N LEU A 45 -16.06 1.62 -2.18
CA LEU A 45 -15.74 1.15 -0.83
C LEU A 45 -14.28 1.41 -0.49
N LEU A 46 -13.36 1.05 -1.39
CA LEU A 46 -11.93 1.32 -1.22
C LEU A 46 -11.68 2.82 -1.02
N ARG A 47 -12.18 3.69 -1.90
CA ARG A 47 -12.05 5.16 -1.73
C ARG A 47 -12.61 5.64 -0.39
N ALA A 48 -13.72 5.09 0.08
CA ALA A 48 -14.28 5.43 1.38
C ALA A 48 -13.36 5.00 2.53
N MET A 49 -12.76 3.80 2.45
CA MET A 49 -11.78 3.31 3.42
C MET A 49 -10.50 4.14 3.43
N LEU A 50 -10.02 4.61 2.27
CA LEU A 50 -8.85 5.48 2.18
C LEU A 50 -9.12 6.87 2.78
N ARG A 51 -10.35 7.40 2.62
CA ARG A 51 -10.76 8.73 3.12
C ARG A 51 -11.18 8.74 4.59
N ALA A 52 -11.61 7.60 5.11
CA ALA A 52 -11.88 7.41 6.53
C ALA A 52 -10.54 7.44 7.27
N GLY A 53 -10.09 8.64 7.64
CA GLY A 53 -8.85 8.82 8.40
C GLY A 53 -8.84 8.02 9.70
N VAL A 54 -7.66 7.86 10.28
CA VAL A 54 -7.49 7.16 11.56
C VAL A 54 -8.01 8.03 12.70
N MET A 55 -8.77 7.43 13.60
CA MET A 55 -8.98 7.98 14.94
C MET A 55 -7.82 7.50 15.82
N GLU A 56 -6.85 8.37 16.07
CA GLU A 56 -5.77 8.16 17.03
C GLU A 56 -5.98 9.11 18.22
N ASP A 57 -5.92 8.59 19.45
CA ASP A 57 -6.02 9.36 20.69
C ASP A 57 -7.23 10.34 20.78
N GLY A 58 -8.39 9.91 20.25
CA GLY A 58 -9.62 10.70 20.30
C GLY A 58 -9.68 11.87 19.31
N GLN A 59 -8.70 12.00 18.42
CA GLN A 59 -8.70 12.97 17.33
C GLN A 59 -8.74 12.26 15.97
N VAL A 60 -9.60 12.74 15.07
CA VAL A 60 -9.65 12.25 13.69
C VAL A 60 -8.52 12.91 12.91
N ARG A 61 -7.40 12.20 12.69
CA ARG A 61 -6.37 12.66 11.76
C ARG A 61 -6.75 12.26 10.34
N ARG A 62 -7.10 13.26 9.54
CA ARG A 62 -7.14 13.13 8.07
C ARG A 62 -5.73 13.39 7.55
N GLU A 63 -4.88 12.37 7.51
CA GLU A 63 -3.57 12.53 6.88
C GLU A 63 -3.75 12.64 5.36
N ALA A 64 -3.12 13.66 4.76
CA ALA A 64 -3.18 13.94 3.33
C ALA A 64 -2.44 12.89 2.48
N SER A 65 -1.60 12.08 3.12
CA SER A 65 -1.02 10.86 2.57
C SER A 65 -1.00 9.82 3.67
N GLY A 66 -1.55 8.66 3.38
CA GLY A 66 -1.54 7.55 4.31
C GLY A 66 -2.93 7.17 4.77
N THR A 67 -3.26 5.96 4.39
CA THR A 67 -4.53 5.31 4.64
C THR A 67 -4.48 4.73 6.05
N ALA A 68 -5.64 4.41 6.62
CA ALA A 68 -5.73 3.99 8.01
C ALA A 68 -4.78 2.83 8.34
N GLN A 69 -3.71 3.11 9.09
CA GLN A 69 -2.83 2.06 9.58
C GLN A 69 -3.67 1.12 10.46
N GLY A 70 -3.82 -0.14 10.01
CA GLY A 70 -4.50 -1.18 10.76
C GLY A 70 -5.71 -1.81 10.07
N GLY A 71 -6.09 -1.39 8.87
CA GLY A 71 -7.04 -2.16 8.05
C GLY A 71 -6.37 -3.46 7.56
N VAL A 72 -7.02 -4.61 7.71
CA VAL A 72 -6.55 -5.89 7.11
C VAL A 72 -6.25 -5.81 5.61
N ILE A 73 -6.76 -4.77 4.93
CA ILE A 73 -6.56 -4.52 3.50
C ILE A 73 -5.23 -3.82 3.17
N SER A 74 -4.60 -3.15 4.13
CA SER A 74 -3.37 -2.36 3.93
C SER A 74 -2.23 -3.13 3.26
N PRO A 75 -1.88 -4.36 3.71
CA PRO A 75 -0.76 -5.11 3.13
C PRO A 75 -1.04 -5.53 1.68
N VAL A 76 -2.30 -5.90 1.39
CA VAL A 76 -2.72 -6.31 0.04
C VAL A 76 -2.65 -5.13 -0.92
N MET A 77 -3.09 -3.95 -0.48
CA MET A 77 -3.08 -2.72 -1.28
C MET A 77 -1.64 -2.28 -1.58
N CYS A 78 -0.71 -2.36 -0.62
CA CYS A 78 0.71 -2.11 -0.87
C CYS A 78 1.27 -3.02 -1.97
N ASN A 79 0.94 -4.30 -1.92
CA ASN A 79 1.42 -5.26 -2.92
C ASN A 79 0.89 -4.95 -4.32
N VAL A 80 -0.38 -4.55 -4.44
CA VAL A 80 -0.97 -4.15 -5.73
C VAL A 80 -0.23 -2.95 -6.31
N TYR A 81 0.12 -1.96 -5.49
CA TYR A 81 0.86 -0.78 -5.91
C TYR A 81 2.32 -1.11 -6.29
N LEU A 82 3.03 -1.87 -5.47
CA LEU A 82 4.44 -2.24 -5.73
C LEU A 82 4.60 -3.23 -6.90
N HIS A 83 3.53 -3.92 -7.29
CA HIS A 83 3.50 -4.83 -8.42
C HIS A 83 2.96 -4.18 -9.72
N ARG A 84 2.56 -2.90 -9.69
CA ARG A 84 2.24 -2.14 -10.91
C ARG A 84 3.51 -1.97 -11.74
#